data_AF-A0A963EMF4-F1
#
_entry.id   AF-A0A963EMF4-F1
#
_cell.length_a   1.000
_cell.length_b   1.000
_cell.length_c   1.000
_cell.angle_alpha   90.00
_cell.angle_beta   90.00
_cell.angle_gamma   90.00
#
_symmetry.space_group_name_H-M   'P 1'
#
loop_
_entity.id
_entity.type
_entity.pdbx_description
1 polymer ?
#
loop_
_entity_poly.entity_id
_entity_poly.type
_entity_poly.pdbx_seq_one_letter_code
_entity_poly.pdbx_strand_id
1 'polypeptide(L)' 'MDRWLTDYGVTIGVGALILFMIFIVWDLAKRSNAGIFGTLILYLALALGILGFIIKIAITYLLEGGMH' A
#
# COMPACT_ATOMS: atom_id res chain seq x y z
N MET A 1 -27.72 11.02 7.48
CA MET A 1 -27.81 9.86 6.56
C MET A 1 -26.43 9.56 5.92
N ASP A 2 -25.33 10.07 6.50
CA ASP A 2 -24.16 10.49 5.71
C ASP A 2 -22.84 9.82 6.18
N ARG A 3 -22.86 9.12 7.33
CA ARG A 3 -21.66 8.53 7.96
C ARG A 3 -21.24 7.20 7.35
N TRP A 4 -22.20 6.34 6.99
CA TRP A 4 -21.89 5.03 6.40
C TRP A 4 -21.28 5.17 5.00
N LEU A 5 -21.77 6.10 4.18
CA LEU A 5 -21.18 6.44 2.88
C LEU A 5 -19.85 7.15 3.01
N THR A 6 -19.64 7.97 4.05
CA THR A 6 -18.37 8.65 4.27
C THR A 6 -17.31 7.66 4.77
N ASP A 7 -17.61 6.81 5.74
CA ASP A 7 -16.64 5.83 6.25
C ASP A 7 -16.31 4.75 5.21
N TYR A 8 -17.32 4.14 4.58
CA TYR A 8 -17.08 3.15 3.53
C TYR A 8 -16.58 3.80 2.24
N GLY A 9 -17.10 4.95 1.85
CA GLY A 9 -16.70 5.63 0.62
C GLY A 9 -15.28 6.17 0.68
N VAL A 10 -14.84 6.72 1.82
CA VAL A 10 -13.44 7.12 2.01
C VAL A 10 -12.54 5.89 2.07
N THR A 11 -12.91 4.86 2.83
CA THR A 11 -12.10 3.63 2.94
C THR A 11 -11.93 2.92 1.58
N ILE A 12 -13.02 2.76 0.83
CA ILE A 12 -13.00 2.12 -0.49
C ILE A 12 -12.35 3.03 -1.53
N GLY A 13 -12.66 4.33 -1.54
CA GLY A 13 -12.10 5.28 -2.50
C GLY A 13 -10.59 5.45 -2.34
N VAL A 14 -10.12 5.67 -1.10
CA VAL A 14 -8.69 5.76 -0.81
C VAL A 14 -8.00 4.40 -1.02
N GLY A 15 -8.64 3.29 -0.62
CA GLY A 15 -8.13 1.94 -0.87
C GLY A 15 -7.93 1.65 -2.35
N ALA A 16 -8.90 2.01 -3.19
CA ALA A 16 -8.82 1.85 -4.65
C ALA A 16 -7.69 2.71 -5.26
N LEU A 17 -7.52 3.95 -4.80
CA LEU A 17 -6.43 4.83 -5.24
C LEU A 17 -5.04 4.29 -4.87
N ILE A 18 -4.88 3.76 -3.66
CA ILE A 18 -3.62 3.13 -3.23
C ILE A 18 -3.32 1.89 -4.09
N LEU A 19 -4.34 1.08 -4.38
CA LEU A 19 -4.19 -0.13 -5.20
C LEU A 19 -3.80 0.21 -6.64
N PHE A 20 -4.36 1.30 -7.19
CA PHE A 20 -3.95 1.85 -8.48
C PHE A 20 -2.50 2.34 -8.48
N MET A 21 -2.04 2.95 -7.39
CA MET A 21 -0.64 3.37 -7.25
C MET A 21 0.33 2.17 -7.25
N ILE A 22 -0.02 1.08 -6.54
CA ILE A 22 0.75 -0.17 -6.54
C ILE A 22 0.78 -0.78 -7.94
N PHE A 23 -0.35 -0.76 -8.66
CA PHE A 23 -0.44 -1.25 -10.04
C PHE A 23 0.47 -0.48 -11.00
N ILE A 24 0.54 0.86 -10.88
CA ILE A 24 1.46 1.69 -11.67
C ILE A 24 2.92 1.31 -11.41
N VAL A 25 3.30 1.15 -10.14
CA VAL A 25 4.68 0.76 -9.79
C VAL A 25 5.02 -0.60 -10.37
N TRP A 26 4.08 -1.56 -10.33
CA TRP A 26 4.25 -2.88 -10.95
C TRP A 26 4.35 -2.84 -12.48
N ASP A 27 3.58 -1.99 -13.16
CA ASP A 27 3.67 -1.84 -14.62
C ASP A 27 4.97 -1.13 -15.03
N LEU A 28 5.36 -0.06 -14.32
CA LEU A 28 6.61 0.66 -14.56
C LEU A 28 7.82 -0.26 -14.39
N ALA A 29 7.80 -1.08 -13.34
CA ALA A 29 8.78 -2.11 -13.08
C ALA A 29 8.94 -3.13 -14.21
N LYS A 30 7.82 -3.60 -14.77
CA LYS A 30 7.78 -4.58 -15.86
C LYS A 30 8.22 -3.96 -17.17
N ARG A 31 7.80 -2.73 -17.47
CA ARG A 31 8.10 -2.01 -18.71
C ARG A 31 9.51 -1.45 -18.77
N SER A 32 10.09 -1.08 -17.63
CA SER A 32 11.37 -0.39 -17.61
C SER A 32 12.57 -1.29 -17.98
N ASN A 33 12.35 -2.59 -18.26
CA ASN A 33 13.38 -3.56 -18.65
C ASN A 33 14.65 -3.38 -17.80
N ALA A 34 14.39 -3.17 -16.52
CA ALA A 34 15.33 -2.52 -15.64
C ALA A 34 16.43 -3.55 -15.39
N GLY A 35 17.62 -3.30 -15.95
CA GLY A 35 18.78 -4.20 -15.80
C GLY A 35 19.08 -4.45 -14.31
N ILE A 36 20.09 -5.26 -13.98
CA ILE A 36 20.38 -5.72 -12.61
C ILE A 36 20.15 -4.65 -11.50
N PHE A 37 20.56 -3.40 -11.72
CA PHE A 37 20.28 -2.28 -10.81
C PHE A 37 18.81 -1.95 -10.63
N GLY A 38 18.05 -1.88 -11.72
CA GLY A 38 16.63 -1.60 -11.69
C GLY A 38 15.79 -2.77 -11.18
N THR A 39 16.19 -4.02 -11.44
CA THR A 39 15.54 -5.19 -10.82
C THR A 39 15.77 -5.22 -9.31
N LEU A 40 16.94 -4.77 -8.84
CA LEU A 40 17.28 -4.67 -7.41
C LEU A 40 16.49 -3.54 -6.72
N ILE A 41 16.39 -2.36 -7.33
CA ILE A 41 15.56 -1.26 -6.84
C ILE A 41 14.07 -1.66 -6.83
N LEU A 42 13.61 -2.38 -7.85
CA LEU A 42 12.26 -2.90 -7.90
C LEU A 42 11.98 -3.87 -6.75
N TYR A 43 12.86 -4.84 -6.52
CA TYR A 43 12.72 -5.79 -5.42
C TYR A 43 12.78 -5.08 -4.06
N LEU A 44 13.62 -4.05 -3.91
CA LEU A 44 13.65 -3.21 -2.72
C LEU A 44 12.36 -2.42 -2.53
N ALA A 45 11.82 -1.81 -3.59
CA ALA A 45 10.57 -1.07 -3.52
C ALA A 45 9.38 -1.99 -3.17
N LEU A 46 9.36 -3.21 -3.73
CA LEU A 46 8.38 -4.24 -3.36
C LEU A 46 8.54 -4.67 -1.89
N ALA A 47 9.76 -4.97 -1.46
CA ALA A 47 10.04 -5.34 -0.08
C ALA A 47 9.69 -4.23 0.91
N LEU A 48 10.04 -2.98 0.61
CA LEU A 48 9.69 -1.80 1.41
C LEU A 48 8.17 -1.53 1.42
N GLY A 49 7.48 -1.74 0.30
CA GLY A 49 6.03 -1.61 0.22
C GLY A 49 5.31 -2.63 1.11
N ILE A 50 5.75 -3.90 1.06
CA ILE A 50 5.23 -4.97 1.93
C ILE A 50 5.59 -4.68 3.39
N LEU A 51 6.82 -4.25 3.68
CA LEU A 51 7.27 -3.91 5.03
C LEU A 51 6.46 -2.74 5.61
N GLY A 52 6.25 -1.68 4.84
CA GLY A 52 5.44 -0.52 5.25
C GLY A 52 3.99 -0.88 5.51
N PHE A 53 3.41 -1.79 4.72
CA PHE A 53 2.07 -2.30 4.96
C PHE A 53 1.97 -3.14 6.24
N ILE A 54 2.97 -3.99 6.49
CA ILE A 54 3.06 -4.78 7.74
C ILE A 54 3.19 -3.86 8.95
N ILE A 55 4.05 -2.83 8.88
CA ILE A 55 4.22 -1.84 9.96
C ILE A 55 2.91 -1.10 10.22
N LYS A 56 2.19 -0.67 9.17
CA LYS A 56 0.88 -0.02 9.30
C LYS A 56 -0.10 -0.93 10.06
N ILE A 57 -0.19 -2.21 9.69
CA ILE A 57 -1.05 -3.18 10.37
C ILE A 57 -0.63 -3.35 11.82
N ALA A 58 0.66 -3.54 12.07
CA ALA A 58 1.19 -3.72 13.43
C ALA A 58 0.88 -2.51 14.33
N ILE A 59 1.06 -1.29 13.82
CA ILE A 59 0.72 -0.06 14.54
C ILE A 59 -0.78 0.01 14.79
N THR A 60 -1.63 -0.30 13.80
CA THR A 60 -3.09 -0.34 14.01
C THR A 60 -3.47 -1.33 15.11
N TYR A 61 -2.92 -2.55 15.09
CA TYR A 61 -3.18 -3.56 16.14
C TYR A 61 -2.66 -3.14 17.52
N LEU A 62 -1.50 -2.49 17.61
CA LEU A 62 -0.96 -1.97 18.86
C LEU A 62 -1.80 -0.80 19.40
N LEU A 63 -2.27 0.08 18.51
CA LEU A 63 -3.12 1.21 18.89
C LEU A 63 -4.51 0.74 19.34
N GLU A 64 -5.11 -0.22 18.63
CA GLU A 64 -6.40 -0.82 18.98
C GLU A 64 -6.29 -1.71 20.22
N GLY A 65 -5.21 -2.49 20.34
CA GLY A 65 -4.95 -3.35 21.50
C GLY A 65 -4.57 -2.60 22.78
N GLY A 66 -4.10 -1.36 22.67
CA GLY A 66 -3.86 -0.46 23.80
C GLY A 66 -5.08 0.36 24.23
N MET A 67 -6.19 0.32 23.48
CA MET A 67 -7.46 0.98 23.81
C MET A 67 -8.51 0.01 24.40
N HIS A 68 -8.06 -0.96 25.19
CA HIS A 68 -8.88 -1.69 26.15
C HIS A 68 -8.77 -1.08 27.54
#